data_AF-A0A2D5ICH8-F1
#
_entry.id   AF-A0A2D5ICH8-F1
#
_cell.length_a   1.000
_cell.length_b   1.000
_cell.length_c   1.000
_cell.angle_alpha   90.00
_cell.angle_beta   90.00
_cell.angle_gamma   90.00
#
_symmetry.space_group_name_H-M   'P 1'
#
loop_
_entity.id
_entity.type
_entity.pdbx_description
1 polymer ?
#
loop_
_entity_poly.entity_id
_entity_poly.type
_entity_poly.pdbx_seq_one_letter_code
_entity_poly.pdbx_strand_id
1 'polypeptide(L)'
;MLATLLWTTVFSAQETDPVSGLIKAEGWEVVQSTCTECHAALLITQNAGNRSVWESRIRWMQETQGLRLLAPDEEQTILDYLAISYPQKAATRRAALPAQQMPSNPYEAED
;
A
#
# COMPACT_ATOMS: atom_id res chain seq x y z
N MET A 1 19.33 35.50 -25.65
CA MET A 1 19.74 34.09 -25.45
C MET A 1 18.82 33.49 -24.41
N LEU A 2 17.71 32.87 -24.84
CA LEU A 2 16.78 32.17 -23.95
C LEU A 2 16.87 30.69 -24.31
N ALA A 3 17.75 29.96 -23.62
CA ALA A 3 17.80 28.52 -23.70
C ALA A 3 16.63 27.97 -22.87
N THR A 4 15.51 27.69 -23.53
CA THR A 4 14.38 26.97 -22.94
C THR A 4 14.82 25.54 -22.65
N LEU A 5 14.99 25.22 -21.37
CA LEU A 5 15.19 23.86 -20.86
C LEU A 5 13.94 23.02 -21.20
N LEU A 6 14.06 22.16 -22.22
CA LEU A 6 13.10 21.10 -22.48
C LEU A 6 13.35 19.97 -21.46
N TRP A 7 12.74 20.06 -20.28
CA TRP A 7 12.62 18.92 -19.37
C TRP A 7 11.61 17.94 -19.95
N THR A 8 12.09 16.98 -20.75
CA THR A 8 11.33 15.78 -21.07
C THR A 8 11.28 14.91 -19.83
N THR A 9 10.18 14.95 -19.08
CA THR A 9 9.91 13.95 -18.06
C THR A 9 9.67 12.62 -18.77
N VAL A 10 10.61 11.69 -18.64
CA VAL A 10 10.43 10.30 -19.08
C VAL A 10 9.50 9.64 -18.07
N PHE A 11 8.24 9.44 -18.43
CA PHE A 11 7.30 8.64 -17.67
C PHE A 11 7.56 7.17 -18.03
N SER A 12 8.30 6.43 -17.20
CA SER A 12 8.40 4.97 -17.32
C SER A 12 7.29 4.32 -16.51
N ALA A 13 6.54 3.42 -17.15
CA ALA A 13 5.69 2.48 -16.42
C ALA A 13 6.58 1.54 -15.60
N GLN A 14 6.30 1.40 -14.31
CA GLN A 14 7.00 0.44 -13.46
C GLN A 14 6.70 -0.98 -13.92
N GLU A 15 7.74 -1.78 -14.12
CA GLU A 15 7.58 -3.20 -14.43
C GLU A 15 7.04 -3.93 -13.19
N THR A 16 6.10 -4.84 -13.41
CA THR A 16 5.53 -5.69 -12.36
C THR A 16 5.86 -7.15 -12.63
N ASP A 17 5.99 -7.93 -11.56
CA ASP A 17 6.09 -9.38 -11.64
C ASP A 17 4.74 -9.96 -12.11
N PRO A 18 4.69 -10.74 -13.21
CA PRO A 18 3.42 -11.22 -13.77
C PRO A 18 2.67 -12.21 -12.87
N VAL A 19 3.33 -12.80 -11.87
CA VAL A 19 2.71 -13.78 -10.95
C VAL A 19 2.12 -13.09 -9.73
N SER A 20 2.91 -12.26 -9.04
CA SER A 20 2.50 -11.59 -7.81
C SER A 20 1.86 -10.22 -8.03
N GLY A 21 2.12 -9.58 -9.16
CA GLY A 21 1.74 -8.18 -9.43
C GLY A 21 2.54 -7.15 -8.66
N LEU A 22 3.61 -7.56 -7.95
CA LEU A 22 4.49 -6.64 -7.23
C LEU A 22 5.33 -5.81 -8.22
N ILE A 23 5.53 -4.53 -7.93
CA ILE A 23 6.49 -3.67 -8.65
C ILE A 23 7.90 -4.28 -8.50
N LYS A 24 8.59 -4.53 -9.61
CA LYS A 24 9.98 -5.00 -9.61
C LYS A 24 10.92 -3.84 -9.28
N ALA A 25 11.30 -3.73 -8.01
CA ALA A 25 12.25 -2.76 -7.48
C ALA A 25 13.08 -3.41 -6.36
N GLU A 26 14.22 -2.83 -5.97
CA GLU A 26 15.07 -3.38 -4.91
C GLU A 26 14.26 -3.80 -3.66
N GLY A 27 14.46 -5.04 -3.20
CA GLY A 27 13.73 -5.63 -2.06
C GLY A 27 12.41 -6.34 -2.40
N TRP A 28 11.93 -6.28 -3.65
CA TRP A 28 10.63 -6.88 -4.01
C TRP A 28 10.55 -8.40 -3.81
N GLU A 29 11.64 -9.12 -4.06
CA GLU A 29 11.70 -10.59 -3.91
C GLU A 29 11.62 -11.00 -2.44
N VAL A 30 12.21 -10.20 -1.52
CA VAL A 30 12.10 -10.43 -0.07
C VAL A 30 10.66 -10.25 0.38
N VAL A 31 9.97 -9.23 -0.12
CA VAL A 31 8.53 -9.05 0.14
C VAL A 31 7.71 -10.18 -0.48
N GLN A 32 8.04 -10.62 -1.69
CA GLN A 32 7.36 -11.75 -2.31
C GLN A 32 7.51 -13.00 -1.46
N SER A 33 8.73 -13.38 -1.07
CA SER A 33 8.98 -14.60 -0.30
C SER A 33 8.36 -14.54 1.09
N THR A 34 8.46 -13.41 1.79
CA THR A 34 8.07 -13.31 3.21
C THR A 34 6.59 -12.94 3.40
N CYS A 35 6.05 -12.05 2.57
CA CYS A 35 4.69 -11.53 2.75
C CYS A 35 3.63 -12.28 1.95
N THR A 36 4.00 -13.29 1.17
CA THR A 36 3.04 -14.14 0.44
C THR A 36 2.92 -15.57 0.96
N GLU A 37 3.59 -15.89 2.07
CA GLU A 37 3.50 -17.22 2.72
C GLU A 37 2.07 -17.53 3.21
N CYS A 38 1.32 -16.50 3.64
CA CYS A 38 0.00 -16.67 4.24
C CYS A 38 -1.16 -16.17 3.35
N HIS A 39 -0.92 -15.24 2.43
CA HIS A 39 -1.95 -14.62 1.60
C HIS A 39 -1.40 -14.08 0.29
N ALA A 40 -2.27 -13.83 -0.69
CA ALA A 40 -1.84 -13.27 -1.97
C ALA A 40 -1.26 -11.84 -1.84
N ALA A 41 -0.33 -11.49 -2.73
CA ALA A 41 0.26 -10.15 -2.83
C ALA A 41 -0.76 -9.04 -3.15
N LEU A 42 -1.98 -9.39 -3.56
CA LEU A 42 -3.08 -8.45 -3.76
C LEU A 42 -3.35 -7.58 -2.52
N LEU A 43 -3.19 -8.14 -1.30
CA LEU A 43 -3.34 -7.35 -0.08
C LEU A 43 -2.27 -6.26 0.05
N ILE A 44 -1.09 -6.45 -0.54
CA ILE A 44 -0.03 -5.45 -0.57
C ILE A 44 -0.35 -4.38 -1.62
N THR A 45 -0.64 -4.81 -2.85
CA THR A 45 -0.78 -3.91 -4.01
C THR A 45 -2.03 -3.01 -3.95
N GLN A 46 -3.09 -3.45 -3.26
CA GLN A 46 -4.28 -2.63 -3.04
C GLN A 46 -4.10 -1.59 -1.92
N ASN A 47 -3.04 -1.71 -1.13
CA ASN A 47 -2.78 -0.84 0.02
C ASN A 47 -1.67 0.17 -0.29
N ALA A 48 -1.58 1.16 0.59
CA ALA A 48 -0.58 2.22 0.56
C ALA A 48 -0.19 2.58 2.00
N GLY A 49 1.01 3.09 2.18
CA GLY A 49 1.49 3.49 3.50
C GLY A 49 2.83 4.21 3.43
N ASN A 50 3.09 5.06 4.41
CA ASN A 50 4.45 5.47 4.72
C ASN A 50 5.12 4.36 5.55
N ARG A 51 6.38 4.52 5.93
CA ARG A 51 7.12 3.51 6.70
C ARG A 51 6.40 3.09 7.98
N SER A 52 5.93 4.04 8.79
CA SER A 52 5.30 3.70 10.08
C SER A 52 3.96 3.00 9.91
N VAL A 53 3.20 3.34 8.86
CA VAL A 53 1.97 2.62 8.51
C VAL A 53 2.28 1.18 8.11
N TRP A 54 3.29 0.93 7.28
CA TRP A 54 3.70 -0.45 6.95
C TRP A 54 4.23 -1.21 8.16
N GLU A 55 5.05 -0.57 8.99
CA GLU A 55 5.56 -1.18 10.22
C GLU A 55 4.43 -1.58 11.17
N SER A 56 3.45 -0.71 11.40
CA SER A 56 2.28 -1.06 12.23
C SER A 56 1.51 -2.27 11.71
N ARG A 57 1.45 -2.47 10.39
CA ARG A 57 0.84 -3.68 9.80
C ARG A 57 1.68 -4.93 10.08
N ILE A 58 3.01 -4.84 9.96
CA ILE A 58 3.92 -5.95 10.30
C ILE A 58 3.77 -6.31 11.78
N ARG A 59 3.76 -5.33 12.68
CA ARG A 59 3.54 -5.55 14.11
C ARG A 59 2.19 -6.22 14.37
N TRP A 60 1.12 -5.73 13.76
CA TRP A 60 -0.19 -6.37 13.87
C TRP A 60 -0.18 -7.83 13.38
N MET A 61 0.49 -8.13 12.26
CA MET A 61 0.62 -9.49 11.76
C MET A 61 1.41 -10.39 12.72
N GLN A 62 2.46 -9.86 13.35
CA GLN A 62 3.24 -10.59 14.36
C GLN A 62 2.42 -10.86 15.63
N GLU A 63 1.64 -9.88 16.08
CA GLU A 63 0.81 -9.98 17.28
C GLU A 63 -0.40 -10.91 17.10
N THR A 64 -1.00 -10.92 15.91
CA THR A 64 -2.35 -11.51 15.72
C THR A 64 -2.44 -12.58 14.64
N GLN A 65 -1.55 -12.56 13.63
CA GLN A 65 -1.63 -13.46 12.46
C GLN A 65 -0.52 -14.52 12.45
N GLY A 66 0.38 -14.50 13.44
CA GLY A 66 1.46 -15.48 13.56
C GLY A 66 2.66 -15.23 12.65
N LEU A 67 2.83 -14.00 12.12
CA LEU A 67 4.05 -13.65 11.41
C LEU A 67 5.24 -13.79 12.37
N ARG A 68 6.28 -14.52 11.96
CA ARG A 68 7.49 -14.65 12.77
C ARG A 68 8.16 -13.30 13.01
N LEU A 69 9.03 -13.25 14.01
CA LEU A 69 9.96 -12.13 14.12
C LEU A 69 10.86 -12.11 12.88
N LEU A 70 10.93 -10.95 12.23
CA LEU A 70 11.78 -10.72 11.07
C LEU A 70 13.17 -10.33 11.54
N ALA A 71 14.20 -10.76 10.82
CA ALA A 71 15.54 -10.28 11.11
C ALA A 71 15.61 -8.75 10.85
N PRO A 72 16.44 -7.99 11.59
CA PRO A 72 16.45 -6.52 11.46
C PRO A 72 16.71 -6.01 10.04
N ASP A 73 17.58 -6.68 9.30
CA ASP A 73 17.93 -6.38 7.90
C ASP A 73 16.82 -6.77 6.91
N GLU A 74 16.19 -7.91 7.14
CA GLU A 74 15.00 -8.36 6.38
C GLU A 74 13.85 -7.36 6.55
N GLU A 75 13.54 -6.98 7.79
CA GLU A 75 12.48 -6.02 8.09
C GLU A 75 12.78 -4.64 7.49
N GLN A 76 14.03 -4.18 7.58
CA GLN A 76 14.43 -2.93 6.96
C GLN A 76 14.20 -2.96 5.45
N THR A 77 14.62 -4.03 4.77
CA THR A 77 14.45 -4.23 3.32
C THR A 77 12.98 -4.20 2.93
N ILE A 78 12.14 -4.91 3.68
CA ILE A 78 10.68 -4.95 3.46
C ILE A 78 10.07 -3.55 3.61
N LEU A 79 10.40 -2.84 4.69
CA LEU A 79 9.85 -1.52 4.96
C LEU A 79 10.32 -0.46 3.95
N ASP A 80 11.57 -0.53 3.50
CA ASP A 80 12.11 0.35 2.46
C ASP A 80 11.38 0.14 1.13
N TYR A 81 11.26 -1.12 0.69
CA TYR A 81 10.54 -1.46 -0.54
C TYR A 81 9.08 -1.03 -0.48
N LEU A 82 8.36 -1.34 0.60
CA LEU A 82 6.93 -1.05 0.73
C LEU A 82 6.66 0.46 0.75
N ALA A 83 7.48 1.24 1.45
CA ALA A 83 7.30 2.69 1.54
C ALA A 83 7.62 3.40 0.21
N ILE A 84 8.58 2.89 -0.58
CA ILE A 84 8.95 3.46 -1.87
C ILE A 84 7.96 3.03 -2.97
N SER A 85 7.61 1.75 -3.01
CA SER A 85 6.81 1.17 -4.11
C SER A 85 5.30 1.37 -3.90
N TYR A 86 4.84 1.41 -2.64
CA TYR A 86 3.44 1.60 -2.29
C TYR A 86 3.27 2.76 -1.28
N PRO A 87 3.70 3.98 -1.64
CA PRO A 87 3.76 5.13 -0.73
C PRO A 87 2.37 5.58 -0.29
N GLN A 88 2.30 6.26 0.85
CA GLN A 88 1.06 6.85 1.35
C GLN A 88 0.44 7.78 0.29
N LYS A 89 -0.83 7.49 -0.04
CA LYS A 89 -1.62 8.33 -0.93
C LYS A 89 -2.43 9.32 -0.11
N ALA A 90 -2.73 10.48 -0.69
CA ALA A 90 -3.69 11.40 -0.10
C ALA A 90 -5.01 10.65 0.15
N ALA A 91 -5.69 10.95 1.25
CA ALA A 91 -6.97 10.33 1.56
C ALA A 91 -7.98 10.70 0.46
N THR A 92 -8.35 9.72 -0.37
CA THR A 92 -9.33 9.90 -1.46
C THR A 92 -10.71 9.40 -1.08
N ARG A 93 -10.98 9.15 0.20
CA ARG A 93 -12.31 8.66 0.62
C ARG A 93 -13.35 9.65 0.15
N ARG A 94 -14.37 9.14 -0.54
CA ARG A 94 -15.51 9.95 -0.99
C ARG A 94 -16.10 10.67 0.21
N ALA A 95 -16.42 11.95 0.02
CA ALA A 95 -17.16 12.71 1.03
C ALA A 95 -18.48 12.00 1.39
N ALA A 96 -18.96 12.24 2.60
CA ALA A 96 -20.28 11.78 3.01
C ALA A 96 -21.36 12.32 2.06
N LEU A 97 -22.44 11.56 1.87
CA LEU A 97 -23.59 12.04 1.12
C LEU A 97 -24.20 13.26 1.83
N PRO A 98 -24.59 14.32 1.10
CA PRO A 98 -25.44 15.36 1.67
C PRO A 98 -26.73 14.74 2.23
N ALA A 99 -27.25 15.29 3.33
CA ALA A 99 -28.46 14.79 3.99
C ALA A 99 -29.65 14.66 3.02
N GLN A 100 -29.75 15.58 2.04
CA GLN A 100 -30.81 15.58 1.02
C GLN A 100 -30.74 14.39 0.05
N GLN A 101 -29.60 13.70 -0.01
CA GLN A 101 -29.37 12.53 -0.86
C GLN A 101 -29.37 11.22 -0.07
N MET A 102 -29.58 11.29 1.25
CA MET A 102 -29.73 10.10 2.07
C MET A 102 -31.14 9.52 1.90
N PRO A 103 -31.30 8.20 1.70
CA PRO A 103 -32.61 7.58 1.72
C PRO A 103 -33.21 7.63 3.13
N SER A 104 -34.54 7.55 3.22
CA SER A 104 -35.22 7.36 4.51
C SER A 104 -34.72 6.08 5.18
N ASN A 105 -34.35 6.15 6.47
CA ASN A 105 -33.94 4.98 7.23
C ASN A 105 -35.19 4.16 7.62
N PRO A 106 -35.34 2.91 7.14
CA PRO A 106 -36.52 2.10 7.42
C PRO A 106 -36.55 1.52 8.85
N TYR A 107 -35.52 1.79 9.65
CA TYR A 107 -35.37 1.30 11.02
C TYR A 107 -35.34 2.41 12.07
N GLU A 108 -35.79 3.63 11.75
CA GLU A 108 -36.01 4.63 12.81
C GLU A 108 -37.11 4.12 13.73
N ALA A 109 -36.83 4.10 15.04
CA ALA A 109 -37.85 3.78 16.03
C ALA A 109 -38.91 4.90 16.00
N GLU A 110 -40.17 4.52 15.80
CA GLU A 110 -41.29 5.44 15.96
C GLU A 110 -41.44 5.72 17.46
N ASP A 111 -41.30 6.99 17.85
CA ASP A 111 -41.51 7.47 19.23
C ASP A 111 -42.98 7.34 19.68
#